data_AF-A0A452YCA5-F1
#
_entry.id   AF-A0A452YCA5-F1
#
_cell.length_a   1.000
_cell.length_b   1.000
_cell.length_c   1.000
_cell.angle_alpha   90.00
_cell.angle_beta   90.00
_cell.angle_gamma   90.00
#
_symmetry.space_group_name_H-M   'P 1'
#
loop_
_entity.id
_entity.type
_entity.pdbx_description
1 polymer ?
#
loop_
_entity_poly.entity_id
_entity_poly.type
_entity_poly.pdbx_seq_one_letter_code
_entity_poly.pdbx_strand_id
1 'polypeptide(L)'
;DIQTVPYYCFVEFQVIELGGSPTIGDCAIILRAAMRAPVPSAFITILQTTHSLGHKFGSPLYDEVILLCLDLEEMDAAIAVVAEMETNGIKVLDETLDRVLAAKQIGNGNSALQPPAE
;
A
#
# COMPACT_ATOMS: atom_id res chain seq x y z
N ASP A 1 6.12 -16.51 4.44
CA ASP A 1 6.99 -17.17 3.45
C ASP A 1 7.38 -16.12 2.41
N ILE A 2 8.63 -15.63 2.46
CA ILE A 2 9.10 -14.50 1.64
C ILE A 2 9.30 -14.89 0.17
N GLN A 3 9.40 -16.18 -0.15
CA GLN A 3 9.56 -16.68 -1.53
C GLN A 3 8.24 -16.67 -2.31
N THR A 4 7.10 -16.65 -1.61
CA THR A 4 5.78 -16.72 -2.20
C THR A 4 5.37 -15.41 -2.91
N VAL A 5 5.71 -14.25 -2.37
CA VAL A 5 5.36 -12.93 -2.95
C VAL A 5 6.03 -12.63 -4.29
N PRO A 6 7.36 -12.82 -4.46
CA PRO A 6 8.00 -12.63 -5.76
C PRO A 6 7.47 -13.65 -6.79
N TYR A 7 7.08 -14.86 -6.37
CA TYR A 7 6.48 -15.84 -7.25
C TYR A 7 5.10 -15.39 -7.76
N TYR A 8 4.26 -14.84 -6.90
CA TYR A 8 2.93 -14.33 -7.28
C TYR A 8 2.99 -13.05 -8.13
N CYS A 9 3.91 -12.14 -7.82
CA CYS A 9 4.19 -10.98 -8.66
C CYS A 9 4.67 -11.43 -10.05
N PHE A 10 5.56 -12.42 -10.11
CA PHE A 10 6.03 -13.03 -11.36
C PHE A 10 4.92 -13.72 -12.17
N VAL A 11 3.92 -14.32 -11.51
CA VAL A 11 2.75 -14.91 -12.18
C VAL A 11 1.87 -13.83 -12.82
N GLU A 12 1.64 -12.69 -12.15
CA GLU A 12 0.89 -11.57 -12.72
C GLU A 12 1.57 -11.03 -13.99
N PHE A 13 2.89 -10.81 -13.93
CA PHE A 13 3.70 -10.38 -15.08
C PHE A 13 3.65 -11.39 -16.24
N GLN A 14 3.74 -12.69 -15.94
CA GLN A 14 3.63 -13.72 -16.98
C GLN A 14 2.25 -13.76 -17.64
N VAL A 15 1.15 -13.56 -16.90
CA VAL A 15 -0.21 -13.52 -17.48
C VAL A 15 -0.33 -12.35 -18.46
N ILE A 16 0.23 -11.20 -18.11
CA ILE A 16 0.28 -10.02 -18.97
C ILE A 16 1.16 -10.28 -20.21
N GLU A 17 2.32 -10.91 -20.06
CA GLU A 17 3.21 -11.26 -21.19
C GLU A 17 2.58 -12.28 -22.15
N LEU A 18 1.73 -13.18 -21.64
CA LEU A 18 0.98 -14.14 -22.45
C LEU A 18 -0.28 -13.56 -23.11
N GLY A 19 -0.54 -12.25 -22.95
CA GLY A 19 -1.70 -11.56 -23.51
C GLY A 19 -3.00 -11.76 -22.73
N GLY A 20 -2.92 -12.29 -21.50
CA GLY A 20 -4.02 -12.36 -20.56
C GLY A 20 -4.19 -11.06 -19.79
N SER A 21 -5.41 -10.81 -19.31
CA SER A 21 -5.67 -9.75 -18.32
C SER A 21 -5.88 -10.43 -16.95
N PRO A 22 -5.03 -10.17 -15.95
CA PRO A 22 -5.27 -10.61 -14.58
C PRO A 22 -6.63 -10.12 -14.11
N THR A 23 -7.42 -10.98 -13.47
CA THR A 23 -8.71 -10.55 -12.93
C THR A 23 -8.50 -9.84 -11.60
N ILE A 24 -9.48 -9.02 -11.19
CA ILE A 24 -9.44 -8.37 -9.86
C ILE A 24 -9.30 -9.37 -8.69
N GLY A 25 -9.78 -10.60 -8.87
CA GLY A 25 -9.61 -11.67 -7.89
C GLY A 25 -8.16 -12.15 -7.77
N ASP A 26 -7.45 -12.25 -8.90
CA ASP A 26 -6.03 -12.62 -8.92
C ASP A 26 -5.20 -11.55 -8.22
N CYS A 27 -5.41 -10.27 -8.57
CA CYS A 27 -4.71 -9.15 -7.93
C CYS A 27 -4.99 -9.08 -6.42
N ALA A 28 -6.22 -9.37 -5.98
CA ALA A 28 -6.57 -9.42 -4.55
C ALA A 28 -5.83 -10.55 -3.80
N ILE A 29 -5.66 -11.72 -4.43
CA ILE A 29 -4.91 -12.84 -3.84
C ILE A 29 -3.44 -12.47 -3.66
N ILE A 30 -2.83 -11.87 -4.68
CA ILE A 30 -1.42 -11.45 -4.66
C ILE A 30 -1.20 -10.37 -3.61
N LEU A 31 -2.08 -9.37 -3.53
CA LEU A 31 -2.02 -8.32 -2.51
C LEU A 31 -2.12 -8.92 -1.11
N ARG A 32 -3.03 -9.87 -0.90
CA ARG A 32 -3.19 -10.55 0.38
C ARG A 32 -2.00 -11.45 0.74
N ALA A 33 -1.32 -12.02 -0.25
CA ALA A 33 -0.06 -12.75 -0.04
C ALA A 33 1.08 -11.80 0.34
N ALA A 34 1.18 -10.65 -0.32
CA ALA A 34 2.14 -9.61 0.03
C ALA A 34 1.92 -9.13 1.48
N MET A 35 0.67 -8.96 1.90
CA MET A 35 0.33 -8.49 3.26
C MET A 35 0.75 -9.50 4.32
N ARG A 36 0.75 -10.80 3.99
CA ARG A 36 1.21 -11.88 4.87
C ARG A 36 2.73 -11.98 4.99
N ALA A 37 3.49 -11.55 3.99
CA ALA A 37 4.95 -11.56 4.03
C ALA A 37 5.54 -10.15 4.30
N PRO A 38 4.74 -9.27 4.92
CA PRO A 38 4.78 -7.81 4.84
C PRO A 38 5.84 -7.21 3.91
N VAL A 39 5.53 -7.11 2.61
CA VAL A 39 6.46 -6.49 1.62
C VAL A 39 5.85 -5.18 1.07
N PRO A 40 6.16 -4.01 1.65
CA PRO A 40 5.56 -2.72 1.30
C PRO A 40 5.67 -2.34 -0.18
N SER A 41 6.84 -2.60 -0.76
CA SER A 41 7.12 -2.31 -2.18
C SER A 41 6.25 -3.11 -3.14
N ALA A 42 5.79 -4.30 -2.74
CA ALA A 42 4.90 -5.12 -3.55
C ALA A 42 3.48 -4.54 -3.56
N PHE A 43 3.02 -3.91 -2.46
CA PHE A 43 1.66 -3.34 -2.39
C PHE A 43 1.44 -2.29 -3.45
N ILE A 44 2.33 -1.30 -3.52
CA ILE A 44 2.27 -0.20 -4.49
C ILE A 44 2.25 -0.76 -5.92
N THR A 45 3.16 -1.69 -6.21
CA THR A 45 3.26 -2.32 -7.54
C THR A 45 1.95 -3.01 -7.92
N ILE A 46 1.37 -3.81 -7.02
CA ILE A 46 0.12 -4.53 -7.30
C ILE A 46 -1.05 -3.56 -7.48
N LEU A 47 -1.15 -2.53 -6.63
CA LEU A 47 -2.17 -1.50 -6.75
C LEU A 47 -2.08 -0.78 -8.11
N GLN A 48 -0.87 -0.35 -8.50
CA GLN A 48 -0.60 0.33 -9.77
C GLN A 48 -0.93 -0.53 -10.98
N THR A 49 -0.53 -1.81 -10.97
CA THR A 49 -0.85 -2.72 -12.07
C THR A 49 -2.35 -2.97 -12.15
N THR A 50 -3.02 -3.16 -11.01
CA THR A 50 -4.48 -3.36 -10.95
C THR A 50 -5.23 -2.16 -11.55
N HIS A 51 -4.83 -0.94 -11.20
CA HIS A 51 -5.41 0.27 -11.77
C HIS A 51 -5.08 0.43 -13.26
N SER A 52 -3.87 0.07 -13.69
CA SER A 52 -3.47 0.09 -15.10
C SER A 52 -4.30 -0.89 -15.95
N LEU A 53 -4.78 -1.98 -15.35
CA LEU A 53 -5.72 -2.92 -15.96
C LEU A 53 -7.17 -2.39 -15.97
N GLY A 54 -7.44 -1.25 -15.33
CA GLY A 54 -8.77 -0.67 -15.18
C GLY A 54 -9.58 -1.26 -14.02
N HIS A 55 -8.95 -2.01 -13.13
CA HIS A 55 -9.57 -2.57 -11.93
C HIS A 55 -9.32 -1.67 -10.71
N LYS A 56 -10.30 -1.58 -9.82
CA LYS A 56 -10.19 -0.78 -8.59
C LYS A 56 -10.53 -1.65 -7.40
N PHE A 57 -9.66 -1.68 -6.39
CA PHE A 57 -9.97 -2.35 -5.13
C PHE A 57 -11.01 -1.55 -4.34
N GLY A 58 -11.66 -2.22 -3.39
CA GLY A 58 -12.55 -1.55 -2.45
C GLY A 58 -11.76 -0.76 -1.41
N SER A 59 -12.36 0.33 -0.91
CA SER A 59 -11.83 1.14 0.20
C SER A 59 -11.30 0.34 1.40
N PRO A 60 -11.94 -0.75 1.86
CA PRO A 60 -11.46 -1.52 3.03
C PRO A 60 -10.09 -2.14 2.81
N LEU A 61 -9.78 -2.52 1.57
CA LEU A 61 -8.55 -3.23 1.25
C LEU A 61 -7.35 -2.26 1.27
N TYR A 62 -7.55 -1.02 0.85
CA TYR A 62 -6.54 0.03 1.01
C TYR A 62 -6.28 0.38 2.47
N ASP A 63 -7.33 0.43 3.28
CA ASP A 63 -7.23 0.70 4.72
C ASP A 63 -6.32 -0.32 5.41
N GLU A 64 -6.56 -1.61 5.16
CA GLU A 64 -5.71 -2.70 5.69
C GLU A 64 -4.25 -2.57 5.23
N VAL A 65 -4.01 -2.19 3.97
CA VAL A 65 -2.64 -2.01 3.43
C VAL A 65 -1.95 -0.81 4.08
N ILE A 66 -2.64 0.32 4.23
CA ILE A 66 -2.08 1.52 4.87
C ILE A 66 -1.73 1.22 6.32
N LEU A 67 -2.63 0.58 7.06
CA LEU A 67 -2.39 0.17 8.45
C LEU A 67 -1.17 -0.75 8.55
N LEU A 68 -1.04 -1.71 7.63
CA LEU A 68 0.11 -2.60 7.60
C LEU A 68 1.41 -1.83 7.31
N CYS A 69 1.42 -0.86 6.39
CA CYS A 69 2.58 -0.01 6.16
C CYS A 69 2.96 0.79 7.41
N LEU A 70 1.97 1.28 8.18
CA LEU A 70 2.21 1.96 9.46
C LEU A 70 2.80 1.01 10.51
N ASP A 71 2.28 -0.22 10.62
CA ASP A 71 2.79 -1.25 11.54
C ASP A 71 4.23 -1.68 11.21
N LEU A 72 4.63 -1.55 9.93
CA LEU A 72 5.98 -1.83 9.45
C LEU A 72 6.91 -0.62 9.54
N GLU A 73 6.43 0.52 10.06
CA GLU A 73 7.14 1.81 10.09
C GLU A 73 7.54 2.34 8.70
N GLU A 74 6.92 1.84 7.64
CA GLU A 74 7.16 2.19 6.24
C GLU A 74 6.23 3.33 5.80
N MET A 75 6.51 4.51 6.35
CA MET A 75 5.69 5.71 6.15
C MET A 75 5.63 6.15 4.68
N ASP A 76 6.73 6.05 3.94
CA ASP A 76 6.77 6.39 2.51
C ASP A 76 5.83 5.49 1.70
N ALA A 77 5.75 4.20 2.03
CA ALA A 77 4.83 3.28 1.39
C ALA A 77 3.37 3.63 1.73
N ALA A 78 3.06 3.95 3.00
CA ALA A 78 1.72 4.38 3.40
C ALA A 78 1.27 5.64 2.64
N ILE A 79 2.16 6.64 2.51
CA ILE A 79 1.88 7.89 1.78
C ILE A 79 1.65 7.60 0.30
N ALA A 80 2.47 6.73 -0.30
CA ALA A 80 2.31 6.37 -1.71
C ALA A 80 0.96 5.65 -1.97
N VAL A 81 0.48 4.81 -1.05
CA VAL A 81 -0.86 4.20 -1.16
C VAL A 81 -1.96 5.25 -1.08
N VAL A 82 -1.87 6.20 -0.14
CA VAL A 82 -2.84 7.30 0.00
C VAL A 82 -2.88 8.15 -1.28
N ALA A 83 -1.72 8.54 -1.81
CA ALA A 83 -1.62 9.31 -3.04
C ALA A 83 -2.22 8.55 -4.25
N GLU A 84 -2.04 7.23 -4.30
CA GLU A 84 -2.64 6.37 -5.32
C GLU A 84 -4.17 6.33 -5.19
N MET A 85 -4.71 6.27 -3.97
CA MET A 85 -6.16 6.34 -3.75
C MET A 85 -6.75 7.66 -4.24
N GLU A 86 -6.13 8.79 -3.88
CA GLU A 86 -6.58 10.13 -4.31
C GLU A 86 -6.53 10.29 -5.83
N THR A 87 -5.44 9.84 -6.46
CA THR A 87 -5.25 9.89 -7.92
C THR A 87 -6.33 9.13 -8.67
N ASN A 88 -6.79 8.00 -8.13
CA ASN A 88 -7.83 7.16 -8.73
C ASN A 88 -9.25 7.51 -8.31
N GLY A 89 -9.42 8.57 -7.49
CA GLY A 89 -10.71 9.03 -6.97
C GLY A 89 -11.33 8.09 -5.94
N ILE A 90 -10.52 7.30 -5.24
CA ILE A 90 -10.96 6.42 -4.16
C ILE A 90 -10.90 7.21 -2.86
N LYS A 91 -12.04 7.29 -2.14
CA LYS A 91 -12.07 7.93 -0.83
C LYS A 91 -11.23 7.14 0.17
N VAL A 92 -10.25 7.80 0.75
CA VAL A 92 -9.53 7.38 1.94
C VAL A 92 -10.46 7.58 3.15
N LEU A 93 -10.43 6.66 4.11
CA LEU A 93 -11.17 6.83 5.36
C LEU A 93 -10.47 7.92 6.20
N ASP A 94 -11.25 8.82 6.80
CA ASP A 94 -10.71 9.87 7.66
C ASP A 94 -9.89 9.25 8.83
N GLU A 95 -10.34 8.12 9.37
CA GLU A 95 -9.61 7.40 10.43
C GLU A 95 -8.22 6.93 9.97
N THR A 96 -8.09 6.43 8.75
CA THR A 96 -6.79 6.01 8.19
C THR A 96 -5.87 7.21 8.00
N LEU A 97 -6.42 8.31 7.48
CA LEU A 97 -5.67 9.55 7.24
C LEU A 97 -5.15 10.14 8.56
N ASP A 98 -6.00 10.19 9.58
CA ASP A 98 -5.62 10.63 10.92
C ASP A 98 -4.50 9.77 11.51
N ARG A 99 -4.51 8.45 11.29
CA ARG A 99 -3.43 7.54 11.72
C ARG A 99 -2.12 7.80 10.98
N VAL A 100 -2.16 8.02 9.66
CA VAL A 100 -0.96 8.37 8.88
C VAL A 100 -0.39 9.71 9.35
N LEU A 101 -1.23 10.71 9.61
CA LEU A 101 -0.82 12.00 10.15
C LEU A 101 -0.22 11.88 11.56
N ALA A 102 -0.84 11.08 12.43
CA ALA A 102 -0.34 10.83 13.78
C ALA A 102 1.01 10.11 13.78
N ALA A 103 1.16 9.06 12.97
CA ALA A 103 2.42 8.33 12.82
C ALA A 103 3.54 9.25 12.27
N LYS A 104 3.21 10.16 11.34
CA LYS A 104 4.15 11.18 10.85
C LYS A 104 4.59 12.13 11.95
N GLN A 105 3.69 12.54 12.84
CA GLN A 105 4.05 13.39 13.98
C GLN A 105 4.91 12.66 15.02
N ILE A 106 4.69 11.37 15.25
CA ILE A 106 5.49 10.56 16.17
C ILE A 106 6.92 10.37 15.64
N GLY A 107 7.08 10.08 14.35
CA GLY A 107 8.39 9.99 13.70
C GLY A 107 9.17 11.30 13.66
N ASN A 108 8.47 12.44 13.68
CA ASN A 108 9.06 13.78 13.80
C ASN A 108 9.20 14.26 15.27
N GLY A 109 8.55 13.59 16.23
CA GLY A 109 8.27 14.07 17.58
C GLY A 109 9.39 13.91 18.59
N ASN A 110 10.50 13.28 18.22
CA ASN A 110 11.70 13.12 19.04
C ASN A 110 12.85 14.07 18.65
N SER A 111 12.63 15.07 17.78
CA SER A 111 13.63 16.11 17.50
C SER A 111 13.15 17.57 17.65
N ALA A 112 11.95 17.83 18.17
CA ALA A 112 11.45 19.21 18.30
C ALA A 112 10.89 19.53 19.69
N LEU A 113 11.72 19.37 20.72
CA LEU A 113 11.57 20.07 22.00
C LEU A 113 12.93 20.63 22.40
N GLN A 114 13.39 21.68 21.70
CA GLN A 114 14.21 22.70 22.33
C GLN A 114 13.33 23.94 22.49
N PRO A 115 13.04 24.38 23.73
CA PRO A 115 12.34 25.63 23.94
C PRO A 115 13.21 26.81 23.46
N PRO A 116 12.59 27.94 23.06
CA PRO A 116 13.33 29.12 22.64
C PRO A 116 14.16 29.62 23.84
N ALA A 117 15.49 29.67 23.68
CA ALA A 117 16.33 30.35 24.64
C ALA A 117 16.11 31.86 24.47
N GLU A 118 15.59 32.50 25.52
CA GLU A 118 15.70 33.94 25.75
C GLU A 118 17.16 34.38 25.92
#